data_AF-A0A1B1I0Q6-F1
#
_entry.id   AF-A0A1B1I0Q6-F1
#
_cell.length_a   1.000
_cell.length_b   1.000
_cell.length_c   1.000
_cell.angle_alpha   90.00
_cell.angle_beta   90.00
_cell.angle_gamma   90.00
#
_symmetry.space_group_name_H-M   'P 1'
#
loop_
_entity.id
_entity.type
_entity.pdbx_description
1 polymer ?
#
loop_
_entity_poly.entity_id
_entity_poly.type
_entity_poly.pdbx_seq_one_letter_code
_entity_poly.pdbx_strand_id
1 'polypeptide(L)'
;MRIHPIAVKPLSNYILSVTFSNGEHRHFDVKPYLDIPFFTPLKNMEEFKQVFVNDFTVEWKNGRDIAPHELYDGSVSAPTSV
;
A
#
# COMPACT_ATOMS: atom_id res chain seq x y z
N MET A 1 -5.62 15.01 14.57
CA MET A 1 -6.10 14.34 13.34
C MET A 1 -5.19 13.14 13.07
N ARG A 2 -5.72 11.95 12.77
CA ARG A 2 -4.93 10.73 12.52
C ARG A 2 -4.66 10.59 11.03
N ILE A 3 -3.39 10.45 10.64
CA ILE A 3 -3.00 10.22 9.25
C ILE A 3 -3.48 8.82 8.84
N HIS A 4 -4.17 8.73 7.71
CA HIS A 4 -4.69 7.47 7.17
C HIS A 4 -4.71 7.53 5.63
N PRO A 5 -4.62 6.38 4.94
CA PRO A 5 -4.77 6.31 3.50
C PRO A 5 -6.18 6.72 3.08
N ILE A 6 -6.29 7.55 2.03
CA ILE A 6 -7.56 7.97 1.41
C ILE A 6 -7.67 7.48 -0.04
N ALA A 7 -6.56 7.12 -0.66
CA ALA A 7 -6.53 6.48 -1.97
C ALA A 7 -5.29 5.60 -2.09
N VAL A 8 -5.39 4.53 -2.87
CA VAL A 8 -4.27 3.63 -3.19
C VAL A 8 -4.31 3.27 -4.67
N LYS A 9 -3.14 3.21 -5.29
CA LYS A 9 -2.95 2.71 -6.65
C LYS A 9 -1.79 1.72 -6.68
N PRO A 10 -1.99 0.50 -7.20
CA PRO A 10 -0.88 -0.42 -7.42
C PRO A 10 -0.03 0.08 -8.61
N LEU A 11 1.28 0.04 -8.45
CA LEU A 11 2.26 0.30 -9.49
C LEU A 11 3.02 -0.99 -9.84
N SER A 12 3.89 -0.91 -10.85
CA SER A 12 4.82 -1.99 -11.16
C SER A 12 5.78 -2.26 -10.00
N ASN A 13 6.44 -3.42 -10.03
CA ASN A 13 7.43 -3.84 -9.02
C ASN A 13 6.90 -3.97 -7.58
N TYR A 14 5.59 -4.24 -7.42
CA TYR A 14 4.92 -4.39 -6.13
C TYR A 14 4.98 -3.13 -5.25
N ILE A 15 4.97 -1.97 -5.89
CA ILE A 15 4.90 -0.69 -5.21
C ILE A 15 3.44 -0.24 -5.10
N LEU A 16 3.04 0.27 -3.95
CA LEU A 16 1.79 0.98 -3.76
C LEU A 16 2.03 2.48 -3.77
N SER A 17 1.28 3.21 -4.59
CA SER A 17 1.17 4.65 -4.50
C SER A 17 -0.02 4.98 -3.60
N VAL A 18 0.26 5.55 -2.43
CA VAL A 18 -0.74 5.84 -1.38
C VAL A 18 -0.87 7.34 -1.23
N THR A 19 -2.11 7.84 -1.27
CA THR A 19 -2.44 9.20 -0.89
C THR A 19 -2.97 9.20 0.53
N PHE A 20 -2.41 10.02 1.40
CA PHE A 20 -2.80 10.15 2.79
C PHE A 20 -3.71 11.36 3.03
N SER A 21 -4.47 11.32 4.13
CA SER A 21 -5.42 12.36 4.53
C SER A 21 -4.79 13.74 4.79
N ASN A 22 -3.47 13.82 4.94
CA ASN A 22 -2.71 15.07 5.09
C ASN A 22 -2.26 15.67 3.75
N GLY A 23 -2.62 15.05 2.62
CA GLY A 23 -2.23 15.47 1.27
C GLY A 23 -0.89 14.89 0.79
N GLU A 24 -0.21 14.09 1.59
CA GLU A 24 1.02 13.43 1.15
C GLU A 24 0.75 12.28 0.18
N HIS A 25 1.61 12.18 -0.83
CA HIS A 25 1.68 11.03 -1.72
C HIS A 25 2.98 10.27 -1.44
N ARG A 26 2.86 8.99 -1.13
CA ARG A 26 4.01 8.14 -0.75
C ARG A 26 3.98 6.82 -1.50
N HIS A 27 5.17 6.25 -1.70
CA HIS A 27 5.35 4.93 -2.27
C HIS A 27 5.74 3.93 -1.19
N PHE A 28 5.00 2.83 -1.12
CA PHE A 28 5.25 1.74 -0.19
C PHE A 28 5.69 0.49 -0.96
N ASP A 29 6.82 -0.10 -0.57
CA ASP A 29 7.36 -1.30 -1.20
C ASP A 29 6.83 -2.56 -0.50
N VAL A 30 6.03 -3.37 -1.21
CA VAL A 30 5.44 -4.60 -0.66
C VAL A 30 6.38 -5.80 -0.79
N LYS A 31 7.48 -5.73 -1.57
CA LYS A 31 8.39 -6.87 -1.78
C LYS A 31 8.92 -7.51 -0.48
N PRO A 32 9.32 -6.76 0.57
CA PRO A 32 9.80 -7.35 1.82
C PRO A 32 8.75 -8.24 2.50
N TYR A 33 7.46 -7.97 2.24
CA TYR A 33 6.35 -8.71 2.82
C TYR A 33 5.98 -9.94 1.99
N LEU A 34 6.33 -9.99 0.69
CA LEU A 34 5.94 -11.09 -0.19
C LEU A 34 6.45 -12.46 0.26
N ASP A 35 7.54 -12.52 1.02
CA ASP A 35 8.09 -13.77 1.55
C ASP A 35 7.38 -14.25 2.83
N ILE A 36 6.49 -13.43 3.38
CA ILE A 36 5.63 -13.84 4.49
C ILE A 36 4.47 -14.69 3.92
N PRO A 37 4.17 -15.87 4.49
CA PRO A 37 3.10 -16.74 4.02
C PRO A 37 1.74 -16.05 3.83
N PHE A 38 1.45 -15.06 4.70
CA PHE A 38 0.22 -14.25 4.63
C PHE A 38 0.10 -13.47 3.31
N PHE A 39 1.20 -12.89 2.82
CA PHE A 39 1.24 -12.06 1.60
C PHE A 39 1.74 -12.80 0.36
N THR A 40 2.14 -14.07 0.49
CA THR A 40 2.60 -14.89 -0.64
C THR A 40 1.65 -14.89 -1.86
N PRO A 41 0.30 -14.88 -1.69
CA PRO A 41 -0.62 -14.78 -2.84
C PRO A 41 -0.47 -13.48 -3.64
N LEU A 42 0.03 -12.41 -3.02
CA LEU A 42 0.31 -11.14 -3.70
C LEU A 42 1.53 -11.21 -4.63
N LYS A 43 2.31 -12.31 -4.62
CA LYS A 43 3.29 -12.58 -5.69
C LYS A 43 2.60 -12.77 -7.04
N ASN A 44 1.30 -13.04 -7.07
CA ASN A 44 0.52 -12.91 -8.29
C ASN A 44 0.16 -11.43 -8.48
N MET A 45 0.70 -10.83 -9.55
CA MET A 45 0.46 -9.42 -9.88
C MET A 45 -1.04 -9.10 -10.09
N GLU A 46 -1.85 -10.04 -10.57
CA GLU A 46 -3.30 -9.83 -10.74
C GLU A 46 -4.02 -9.75 -9.40
N GLU A 47 -3.57 -10.49 -8.38
CA GLU A 47 -4.07 -10.35 -7.01
C GLU A 47 -3.57 -9.03 -6.40
N PHE A 48 -2.29 -8.71 -6.57
CA PHE A 48 -1.69 -7.46 -6.06
C PHE A 48 -2.41 -6.21 -6.58
N LYS A 49 -2.84 -6.20 -7.84
CA LYS A 49 -3.56 -5.08 -8.44
C LYS A 49 -4.95 -4.84 -7.85
N GLN A 50 -5.51 -5.79 -7.10
CA GLN A 50 -6.84 -5.68 -6.50
C GLN A 50 -6.83 -5.02 -5.12
N VAL A 51 -5.78 -4.24 -4.82
CA VAL A 51 -5.69 -3.42 -3.61
C VAL A 51 -6.77 -2.34 -3.60
N PHE A 52 -7.35 -2.09 -2.43
CA PHE A 52 -8.31 -1.01 -2.18
C PHE A 52 -8.10 -0.40 -0.79
N VAL A 53 -8.63 0.79 -0.56
CA VAL A 53 -8.66 1.39 0.79
C VAL A 53 -9.88 0.84 1.52
N ASN A 54 -9.67 0.30 2.73
CA ASN A 54 -10.72 -0.10 3.64
C ASN A 54 -10.60 0.68 4.95
N ASP A 55 -11.55 1.60 5.19
CA ASP A 55 -11.54 2.58 6.29
C ASP A 55 -10.22 3.33 6.44
N PHE A 56 -9.33 2.82 7.31
CA PHE A 56 -8.04 3.43 7.63
C PHE A 56 -6.85 2.59 7.16
N THR A 57 -7.07 1.51 6.40
CA THR A 57 -6.05 0.56 5.97
C THR A 57 -6.05 0.42 4.44
N VAL A 58 -5.02 -0.20 3.89
CA VAL A 58 -5.10 -0.76 2.53
C VAL A 58 -5.27 -2.26 2.64
N GLU A 59 -6.16 -2.81 1.83
CA GLU A 59 -6.56 -4.21 1.90
C GLU A 59 -6.61 -4.84 0.51
N TRP A 60 -6.34 -6.14 0.46
CA TRP A 60 -6.58 -7.02 -0.68
C TRP A 60 -7.64 -8.06 -0.32
N LYS A 61 -8.17 -8.73 -1.35
CA LYS A 61 -9.11 -9.84 -1.16
C LYS A 61 -8.60 -10.86 -0.11
N ASN A 62 -9.57 -11.42 0.62
CA ASN A 62 -9.38 -12.36 1.72
C ASN A 62 -8.75 -11.75 3.00
N GLY A 63 -8.97 -10.44 3.25
CA GLY A 63 -8.64 -9.81 4.52
C GLY A 63 -7.14 -9.58 4.73
N ARG A 64 -6.37 -9.46 3.64
CA ARG A 64 -4.94 -9.14 3.74
C ARG A 64 -4.82 -7.64 3.78
N ASP A 65 -4.47 -7.08 4.92
CA ASP A 65 -4.33 -5.64 5.10
C ASP A 65 -2.92 -5.24 5.51
N ILE A 66 -2.60 -3.96 5.27
CA ILE A 66 -1.46 -3.30 5.86
C ILE A 66 -1.98 -2.11 6.65
N ALA A 67 -1.60 -2.07 7.93
CA ALA A 67 -2.01 -1.04 8.85
C ALA A 67 -1.51 0.36 8.41
N PRO A 68 -2.24 1.44 8.72
CA PRO A 68 -1.86 2.80 8.32
C PRO A 68 -0.50 3.26 8.84
N HIS A 69 -0.08 2.81 10.02
CA HIS A 69 1.23 3.17 10.59
C HIS A 69 2.36 2.51 9.80
N GLU A 70 2.27 1.20 9.52
CA GLU A 70 3.20 0.47 8.66
C GLU A 70 3.31 1.13 7.28
N LEU A 71 2.17 1.47 6.65
CA LEU A 71 2.18 2.17 5.36
C LEU A 71 2.91 3.51 5.43
N TYR A 72 2.64 4.31 6.46
CA TYR A 72 3.19 5.66 6.54
C TYR A 72 4.68 5.65 6.89
N ASP A 73 5.07 4.87 7.89
CA ASP A 73 6.44 4.79 8.41
C ASP A 73 7.37 4.06 7.43
N GLY A 74 6.85 3.03 6.73
CA GLY A 74 7.59 2.25 5.75
C GLY A 74 7.55 2.80 4.32
N SER A 75 6.79 3.87 4.05
CA SER A 75 6.75 4.49 2.72
C SER A 75 7.70 5.67 2.58
N VAL A 76 8.11 5.93 1.35
CA VAL A 76 8.94 7.09 0.98
C VAL A 76 8.11 8.09 0.20
N SER A 77 8.39 9.39 0.33
CA SER A 77 7.71 10.42 -0.45
C SER A 77 7.80 10.12 -1.94
N ALA A 78 6.66 10.22 -2.63
CA ALA A 78 6.65 10.03 -4.07
C ALA A 78 7.55 11.06 -4.74
N PRO A 79 8.40 10.67 -5.71
CA PRO A 79 9.16 11.65 -6.46
C PRO A 79 8.17 12.57 -7.15
N THR A 80 8.21 13.86 -6.80
CA THR A 80 7.51 14.90 -7.55
C THR A 80 8.12 14.89 -8.95
N SER A 81 7.35 14.46 -9.95
CA SER A 81 7.74 14.67 -11.34
C SER A 81 7.87 16.18 -11.54
N VAL A 82 9.11 16.66 -11.60
CA VAL A 82 9.48 18.03 -11.98
C VAL A 82 9.33 18.22 -13.48
#